data_AF-A0A7S4M2M1-F1
#
_entry.id   AF-A0A7S4M2M1-F1
#
_cell.length_a   1.000
_cell.length_b   1.000
_cell.length_c   1.000
_cell.angle_alpha   90.00
_cell.angle_beta   90.00
_cell.angle_gamma   90.00
#
_symmetry.space_group_name_H-M   'P 1'
#
loop_
_entity.id
_entity.type
_entity.pdbx_description
1 polymer ?
#
loop_
_entity_poly.entity_id
_entity_poly.type
_entity_poly.pdbx_seq_one_letter_code
_entity_poly.pdbx_strand_id
1 'polypeptide(L)'
;MIKGTPFAGAPDDLKLRFVDESGGQFVSDFMQLEQRLLGDWKVGKIVEAAGEGFDSAAARQDMRALVGSRPVVCFSFVDCPWCLAAKRLLFDELALSDEQCLVLELEDLGRRGKSLRAAIALGTGRTSLPAVFVGGRSLGGFTDGFDRVDEVRAPVGRVRFARGSHCIVGAACLRRPPSWARLSSASMVRRACGTCMHVASSCR
;
A
#
# COMPACT_ATOMS: atom_id res chain seq x y z
N MET A 1 -11.15 -6.10 -12.72
CA MET A 1 -11.22 -5.59 -14.11
C MET A 1 -9.90 -5.72 -14.88
N ILE A 2 -8.72 -5.73 -14.24
CA ILE A 2 -7.43 -5.94 -14.94
C ILE A 2 -6.88 -7.38 -14.79
N LYS A 3 -7.38 -8.13 -13.81
CA LYS A 3 -6.96 -9.51 -13.53
C LYS A 3 -7.31 -10.43 -14.71
N GLY A 4 -6.30 -11.10 -15.28
CA GLY A 4 -6.45 -12.01 -16.43
C GLY A 4 -6.28 -11.36 -17.81
N THR A 5 -5.94 -10.07 -17.87
CA THR A 5 -5.57 -9.40 -19.13
C THR A 5 -4.05 -9.51 -19.39
N PRO A 6 -3.56 -9.32 -20.63
CA PRO A 6 -2.12 -9.26 -20.93
C PRO A 6 -1.36 -8.24 -20.09
N PHE A 7 -2.08 -7.25 -19.54
CA PHE A 7 -1.54 -6.21 -18.66
C PHE A 7 -1.05 -6.73 -17.30
N ALA A 8 -1.50 -7.91 -16.85
CA ALA A 8 -1.01 -8.52 -15.62
C ALA A 8 0.50 -8.86 -15.69
N GLY A 9 0.98 -9.30 -16.86
CA GLY A 9 2.39 -9.60 -17.11
C GLY A 9 3.22 -8.42 -17.63
N ALA A 10 2.63 -7.24 -17.77
CA ALA A 10 3.34 -6.07 -18.27
C ALA A 10 4.47 -5.63 -17.33
N PRO A 11 5.55 -5.03 -17.89
CA PRO A 11 6.60 -4.36 -17.11
C PRO A 11 6.04 -3.30 -16.14
N ASP A 12 6.70 -3.11 -15.00
CA ASP A 12 6.27 -2.19 -13.94
C ASP A 12 6.19 -0.73 -14.42
N ASP A 13 7.09 -0.30 -15.29
CA ASP A 13 7.08 1.04 -15.89
C ASP A 13 5.83 1.26 -16.76
N LEU A 14 5.43 0.26 -17.55
CA LEU A 14 4.21 0.34 -18.36
C LEU A 14 2.96 0.38 -17.47
N LYS A 15 2.95 -0.43 -16.39
CA LYS A 15 1.87 -0.45 -15.41
C LYS A 15 1.67 0.90 -14.74
N LEU A 16 2.77 1.58 -14.39
CA LEU A 16 2.73 2.88 -13.73
C LEU A 16 2.32 3.99 -14.68
N ARG A 17 2.89 4.02 -15.89
CA ARG A 17 2.47 4.96 -16.94
C ARG A 17 0.97 4.88 -17.20
N PHE A 18 0.43 3.67 -17.27
CA PHE A 18 -1.01 3.49 -17.48
C PHE A 18 -1.85 4.16 -16.38
N VAL A 19 -1.41 4.12 -15.11
CA VAL A 19 -2.14 4.77 -14.00
C VAL A 19 -2.26 6.28 -14.22
N ASP A 20 -1.23 6.91 -14.79
CA ASP A 20 -1.16 8.36 -15.02
C ASP A 20 -1.76 8.80 -16.37
N GLU A 21 -1.96 7.88 -17.31
CA GLU A 21 -2.53 8.15 -18.64
C GLU A 21 -4.06 8.22 -18.59
N SER A 22 -4.68 8.91 -19.57
CA SER A 22 -6.13 9.13 -19.64
C SER A 22 -6.95 7.83 -19.58
N GLY A 23 -6.40 6.73 -20.11
CA GLY A 23 -7.02 5.40 -20.02
C GLY A 23 -7.08 4.86 -18.59
N GLY A 24 -6.01 5.01 -17.81
CA GLY A 24 -6.02 4.61 -16.39
C GLY A 24 -6.86 5.52 -15.53
N GLN A 25 -6.93 6.82 -15.84
CA GLN A 25 -7.84 7.73 -15.15
C GLN A 25 -9.30 7.32 -15.36
N PHE A 26 -9.70 6.99 -16.59
CA PHE A 26 -11.05 6.48 -16.87
C PHE A 26 -11.37 5.20 -16.08
N VAL A 27 -10.42 4.26 -16.02
CA VAL A 27 -10.62 3.03 -15.22
C VAL A 27 -10.69 3.35 -13.72
N SER A 28 -9.92 4.32 -13.24
CA SER A 28 -9.95 4.78 -11.86
C SER A 28 -11.30 5.41 -11.50
N ASP A 29 -11.84 6.25 -12.38
CA ASP A 29 -13.16 6.87 -12.21
C ASP A 29 -14.27 5.82 -12.22
N PHE A 30 -14.18 4.84 -13.12
CA PHE A 30 -15.10 3.72 -13.16
C PHE A 30 -15.02 2.85 -11.90
N MET A 31 -13.82 2.56 -11.39
CA MET A 31 -13.62 1.83 -10.15
C MET A 31 -14.22 2.56 -8.94
N GLN A 32 -14.08 3.88 -8.88
CA GLN A 32 -14.73 4.70 -7.84
C GLN A 32 -16.25 4.66 -7.95
N LEU A 33 -16.79 4.77 -9.17
CA LEU A 33 -18.23 4.70 -9.41
C LEU A 33 -18.80 3.33 -9.01
N GLU A 34 -18.13 2.25 -9.42
CA GLU A 34 -18.51 0.87 -9.08
C GLU A 34 -18.49 0.66 -7.56
N GLN A 35 -17.48 1.19 -6.86
CA GLN A 35 -17.39 1.14 -5.41
C GLN A 35 -18.53 1.93 -4.72
N ARG A 36 -19.00 3.03 -5.30
CA ARG A 36 -20.12 3.84 -4.79
C ARG A 36 -21.48 3.21 -5.04
N LEU A 37 -21.70 2.67 -6.24
CA LEU A 37 -23.01 2.16 -6.67
C LEU A 37 -23.24 0.69 -6.30
N LEU A 38 -22.19 -0.13 -6.32
CA LEU A 38 -22.27 -1.58 -6.16
C LEU A 38 -21.48 -2.08 -4.94
N GLY A 39 -21.08 -1.18 -4.04
CA GLY A 39 -20.27 -1.50 -2.87
C GLY A 39 -20.83 -2.65 -2.04
N ASP A 40 -22.09 -2.54 -1.59
CA ASP A 40 -22.74 -3.55 -0.73
C ASP A 40 -22.82 -4.92 -1.41
N TRP A 41 -23.17 -4.95 -2.69
CA TRP A 41 -23.20 -6.18 -3.47
C TRP A 41 -21.81 -6.81 -3.59
N LYS A 42 -20.78 -6.01 -3.84
CA LYS A 42 -19.38 -6.47 -3.91
C LYS A 42 -18.87 -6.93 -2.54
N VAL A 43 -19.28 -6.29 -1.45
CA VAL A 43 -18.98 -6.77 -0.08
C VAL A 43 -19.56 -8.16 0.10
N GLY A 44 -20.83 -8.37 -0.27
CA GLY A 44 -21.48 -9.69 -0.25
C GLY A 44 -20.69 -10.75 -1.01
N LYS A 45 -20.24 -10.43 -2.23
CA LYS A 45 -19.44 -11.35 -3.06
C LYS A 45 -18.05 -11.63 -2.51
N ILE A 46 -17.42 -10.67 -1.83
CA ILE A 46 -16.14 -10.88 -1.16
C ILE A 46 -16.31 -11.80 0.05
N VAL A 47 -17.37 -11.62 0.84
CA VAL A 47 -17.67 -12.49 1.98
C VAL A 47 -17.98 -13.91 1.52
N GLU A 48 -18.77 -14.07 0.45
CA GLU A 48 -19.03 -15.36 -0.18
C GLU A 48 -17.73 -16.05 -0.63
N ALA A 49 -16.82 -15.29 -1.24
CA ALA A 49 -15.53 -15.81 -1.70
C ALA A 49 -14.59 -16.26 -0.56
N ALA A 50 -14.79 -15.76 0.68
CA ALA A 50 -14.04 -16.24 1.85
C ALA A 50 -14.34 -17.71 2.19
N GLY A 51 -15.47 -18.23 1.70
CA GLY A 51 -15.83 -19.64 1.75
C GLY A 51 -16.66 -20.03 2.97
N GLU A 52 -17.11 -21.27 2.98
CA GLU A 52 -17.85 -21.87 4.10
C GLU A 52 -16.99 -21.89 5.37
N GLY A 53 -17.59 -21.57 6.52
CA GLY A 53 -16.89 -21.46 7.80
C GLY A 53 -16.14 -20.14 8.02
N PHE A 54 -16.36 -19.12 7.18
CA PHE A 54 -15.85 -17.78 7.42
C PHE A 54 -16.38 -17.20 8.75
N ASP A 55 -15.48 -17.01 9.71
CA ASP A 55 -15.75 -16.30 10.96
C ASP A 55 -15.39 -14.82 10.81
N SER A 56 -16.41 -13.98 10.70
CA SER A 56 -16.23 -12.53 10.56
C SER A 56 -15.63 -11.86 11.80
N ALA A 57 -15.82 -12.42 13.00
CA ALA A 57 -15.27 -11.86 14.23
C ALA A 57 -13.77 -12.14 14.32
N ALA A 58 -13.37 -13.40 14.10
CA ALA A 58 -11.96 -13.80 14.06
C ALA A 58 -11.20 -13.08 12.94
N ALA A 59 -11.78 -12.99 11.73
CA ALA A 59 -11.14 -12.29 10.61
C ALA A 59 -10.95 -10.78 10.89
N ARG A 60 -11.93 -10.13 11.51
CA ARG A 60 -11.79 -8.73 11.94
C ARG A 60 -10.76 -8.56 13.07
N GLN A 61 -10.60 -9.54 13.95
CA GLN A 61 -9.55 -9.53 14.97
C GLN A 61 -8.16 -9.65 14.34
N ASP A 62 -7.95 -10.58 13.41
CA ASP A 62 -6.68 -10.72 12.66
C ASP A 62 -6.35 -9.42 11.90
N MET A 63 -7.34 -8.87 11.18
CA MET A 63 -7.17 -7.58 10.50
C MET A 63 -6.77 -6.47 11.48
N ARG A 64 -7.45 -6.33 12.63
CA ARG A 64 -7.12 -5.33 13.65
C ARG A 64 -5.71 -5.52 14.22
N ALA A 65 -5.29 -6.76 14.46
CA ALA A 65 -3.94 -7.06 14.93
C ALA A 65 -2.88 -6.66 13.89
N LEU A 66 -3.12 -6.95 12.60
CA LEU A 66 -2.22 -6.56 11.52
C LEU A 66 -2.13 -5.04 11.37
N VAL A 67 -3.25 -4.32 11.29
CA VAL A 67 -3.25 -2.85 11.15
C VAL A 67 -2.71 -2.12 12.38
N GLY A 68 -2.70 -2.77 13.55
CA GLY A 68 -2.06 -2.29 14.77
C GLY A 68 -0.57 -2.65 14.90
N SER A 69 -0.05 -3.54 14.03
CA SER A 69 1.33 -4.04 14.14
C SER A 69 2.38 -3.03 13.67
N ARG A 70 2.01 -2.13 12.78
CA ARG A 70 2.90 -1.13 12.16
C ARG A 70 2.17 0.21 11.96
N PRO A 71 2.91 1.33 11.92
CA PRO A 71 2.35 2.65 11.63
C PRO A 71 1.53 2.71 10.34
N VAL A 72 2.01 2.05 9.29
CA VAL A 72 1.35 1.95 8.00
C VAL A 72 1.19 0.47 7.63
N VAL A 73 0.01 0.09 7.13
CA VAL A 73 -0.26 -1.26 6.61
C VAL A 73 -0.99 -1.14 5.28
N CYS A 74 -0.42 -1.73 4.24
CA CYS A 74 -0.96 -1.75 2.89
C CYS A 74 -1.33 -3.19 2.51
N PHE A 75 -2.62 -3.44 2.31
CA PHE A 75 -3.10 -4.67 1.69
C PHE A 75 -3.09 -4.50 0.17
N SER A 76 -2.48 -5.46 -0.52
CA SER A 76 -2.14 -5.38 -1.94
C SER A 76 -2.51 -6.65 -2.70
N PHE A 77 -2.62 -6.51 -4.02
CA PHE A 77 -2.58 -7.62 -4.96
C PHE A 77 -1.32 -7.52 -5.83
N VAL A 78 -0.82 -8.69 -6.19
CA VAL A 78 0.48 -8.89 -6.81
C VAL A 78 0.53 -8.23 -8.19
N ASP A 79 -0.52 -8.41 -9.00
CA ASP A 79 -0.61 -7.93 -10.38
C ASP A 79 -1.56 -6.75 -10.55
N CYS A 80 -1.56 -5.82 -9.59
CA CYS A 80 -2.42 -4.64 -9.61
C CYS A 80 -1.60 -3.35 -9.83
N PRO A 81 -1.85 -2.58 -10.91
CA PRO A 81 -1.08 -1.37 -11.20
C PRO A 81 -1.26 -0.29 -10.11
N TRP A 82 -2.46 -0.11 -9.57
CA TRP A 82 -2.69 0.80 -8.44
C TRP A 82 -2.02 0.34 -7.15
N CYS A 83 -1.89 -0.96 -6.92
CA CYS A 83 -1.13 -1.47 -5.77
C CYS A 83 0.36 -1.19 -5.95
N LEU A 84 0.90 -1.36 -7.16
CA LEU A 84 2.27 -0.99 -7.48
C LEU A 84 2.52 0.51 -7.27
N ALA A 85 1.61 1.36 -7.74
CA ALA A 85 1.69 2.80 -7.57
C ALA A 85 1.66 3.20 -6.07
N ALA A 86 0.75 2.62 -5.27
CA ALA A 86 0.71 2.84 -3.83
C ALA A 86 2.00 2.41 -3.13
N LYS A 87 2.58 1.27 -3.53
CA LYS A 87 3.85 0.77 -2.99
C LYS A 87 5.00 1.73 -3.34
N ARG A 88 5.07 2.25 -4.56
CA ARG A 88 6.07 3.28 -4.92
C ARG A 88 5.89 4.56 -4.11
N LEU A 89 4.67 5.05 -3.95
CA LEU A 89 4.42 6.25 -3.14
C LEU A 89 4.88 6.06 -1.68
N LEU A 90 4.60 4.91 -1.08
CA LEU A 90 4.98 4.59 0.31
C LEU A 90 6.50 4.48 0.51
N PHE A 91 7.21 3.82 -0.40
CA PHE A 91 8.63 3.49 -0.20
C PHE A 91 9.60 4.42 -0.93
N ASP A 92 9.25 4.91 -2.12
CA ASP A 92 10.14 5.75 -2.94
C ASP A 92 9.96 7.24 -2.61
N GLU A 93 8.71 7.71 -2.47
CA GLU A 93 8.40 9.12 -2.24
C GLU A 93 8.33 9.49 -0.74
N LEU A 94 7.71 8.64 0.08
CA LEU A 94 7.64 8.82 1.53
C LEU A 94 8.81 8.19 2.28
N ALA A 95 9.64 7.41 1.59
CA ALA A 95 10.86 6.82 2.13
C ALA A 95 10.67 5.95 3.39
N LEU A 96 9.48 5.37 3.58
CA LEU A 96 9.17 4.52 4.73
C LEU A 96 10.02 3.25 4.73
N SER A 97 10.40 2.79 5.92
CA SER A 97 11.09 1.50 6.10
C SER A 97 10.10 0.34 6.32
N ASP A 98 10.57 -0.90 6.22
CA ASP A 98 9.77 -2.11 6.49
C ASP A 98 9.33 -2.21 7.97
N GLU A 99 9.98 -1.49 8.88
CA GLU A 99 9.54 -1.33 10.27
C GLU A 99 8.38 -0.33 10.40
N GLN A 100 8.27 0.62 9.49
CA GLN A 100 7.22 1.64 9.46
C GLN A 100 6.01 1.21 8.64
N CYS A 101 6.23 0.42 7.58
CA CYS A 101 5.21 0.04 6.62
C CYS A 101 5.17 -1.48 6.40
N LEU A 102 4.00 -2.10 6.61
CA LEU A 102 3.74 -3.48 6.23
C LEU A 102 3.09 -3.53 4.86
N VAL A 103 3.55 -4.41 3.97
CA VAL A 103 2.81 -4.77 2.76
C VAL A 103 2.39 -6.23 2.86
N LEU A 104 1.09 -6.49 2.62
CA LEU A 104 0.53 -7.83 2.62
C LEU A 104 -0.09 -8.11 1.24
N GLU A 105 0.55 -9.00 0.48
CA GLU A 105 0.00 -9.51 -0.77
C GLU A 105 -1.04 -10.57 -0.44
N LEU A 106 -2.32 -10.22 -0.56
CA LEU A 106 -3.42 -11.09 -0.11
C LEU A 106 -3.53 -12.39 -0.92
N GLU A 107 -3.02 -12.41 -2.14
CA GLU A 107 -3.04 -13.61 -2.99
C GLU A 107 -2.12 -14.70 -2.44
N ASP A 108 -0.96 -14.32 -1.93
CA ASP A 108 0.03 -15.23 -1.36
C ASP A 108 -0.46 -15.86 -0.05
N LEU A 109 -1.43 -15.22 0.62
CA LEU A 109 -2.02 -15.69 1.88
C LEU A 109 -3.19 -16.67 1.69
N GLY A 110 -3.58 -17.00 0.45
CA GLY A 110 -4.63 -17.98 0.16
C GLY A 110 -5.94 -17.72 0.90
N ARG A 111 -6.45 -18.73 1.65
CA ARG A 111 -7.69 -18.61 2.43
C ARG A 111 -7.66 -17.48 3.47
N ARG A 112 -6.51 -17.29 4.13
CA ARG A 112 -6.35 -16.19 5.10
C ARG A 112 -6.44 -14.84 4.39
N GLY A 113 -5.86 -14.73 3.20
CA GLY A 113 -5.96 -13.52 2.37
C GLY A 113 -7.40 -13.18 1.97
N LYS A 114 -8.20 -14.17 1.59
CA LYS A 114 -9.64 -13.97 1.33
C LYS A 114 -10.40 -13.54 2.59
N SER A 115 -10.09 -14.14 3.73
CA SER A 115 -10.70 -13.79 5.03
C SER A 115 -10.35 -12.35 5.44
N LEU A 116 -9.09 -11.94 5.26
CA LEU A 116 -8.64 -10.55 5.49
C LEU A 116 -9.33 -9.58 4.54
N ARG A 117 -9.46 -9.92 3.25
CA ARG A 117 -10.20 -9.10 2.28
C ARG A 117 -11.66 -8.90 2.71
N ALA A 118 -12.32 -9.95 3.17
CA ALA A 118 -13.68 -9.88 3.69
C ALA A 118 -13.77 -9.04 4.96
N ALA A 119 -12.82 -9.17 5.89
CA ALA A 119 -12.75 -8.33 7.08
C ALA A 119 -12.58 -6.83 6.75
N ILE A 120 -11.72 -6.50 5.79
CA ILE A 120 -11.52 -5.13 5.30
C ILE A 120 -12.83 -4.60 4.69
N ALA A 121 -13.45 -5.37 3.80
CA ALA A 121 -14.70 -5.00 3.15
C ALA A 121 -15.83 -4.76 4.16
N LEU A 122 -15.97 -5.65 5.13
CA LEU A 122 -16.96 -5.53 6.21
C LEU A 122 -16.66 -4.41 7.21
N GLY A 123 -15.39 -4.04 7.40
CA GLY A 123 -14.97 -3.02 8.36
C GLY A 123 -14.92 -1.61 7.78
N THR A 124 -14.72 -1.48 6.48
CA THR A 124 -14.47 -0.19 5.80
C THR A 124 -15.38 0.08 4.61
N GLY A 125 -16.15 -0.92 4.17
CA GLY A 125 -16.89 -0.89 2.90
C GLY A 125 -16.01 -1.10 1.66
N ARG A 126 -14.67 -1.08 1.78
CA ARG A 126 -13.75 -1.14 0.65
C ARG A 126 -13.69 -2.53 0.01
N THR A 127 -13.96 -2.60 -1.29
CA THR A 127 -13.95 -3.85 -2.06
C THR A 127 -12.77 -3.97 -3.03
N SER A 128 -12.14 -2.83 -3.35
CA SER A 128 -10.94 -2.71 -4.17
C SER A 128 -9.65 -2.71 -3.34
N LEU A 129 -8.52 -2.98 -4.00
CA LEU A 129 -7.18 -2.80 -3.45
C LEU A 129 -6.40 -1.81 -4.33
N PRO A 130 -5.42 -1.08 -3.78
CA PRO A 130 -4.87 -1.21 -2.43
C PRO A 130 -5.83 -0.71 -1.34
N ALA A 131 -5.68 -1.25 -0.13
CA ALA A 131 -6.35 -0.74 1.07
C ALA A 131 -5.27 -0.39 2.10
N VAL A 132 -5.10 0.89 2.37
CA VAL A 132 -4.04 1.43 3.22
C VAL A 132 -4.62 1.88 4.55
N PHE A 133 -3.94 1.50 5.62
CA PHE A 133 -4.23 1.89 6.98
C PHE A 133 -3.06 2.68 7.56
N VAL A 134 -3.36 3.76 8.27
CA VAL A 134 -2.36 4.60 8.95
C VAL A 134 -2.81 4.79 10.41
N GLY A 135 -1.95 4.41 11.35
CA GLY A 135 -2.27 4.45 12.78
C GLY A 135 -3.52 3.64 13.16
N GLY A 136 -3.73 2.51 12.49
CA GLY A 136 -4.90 1.65 12.69
C GLY A 136 -6.21 2.14 12.04
N ARG A 137 -6.21 3.30 11.37
CA ARG A 137 -7.40 3.83 10.67
C ARG A 137 -7.27 3.64 9.16
N SER A 138 -8.38 3.27 8.50
CA SER A 138 -8.42 3.16 7.05
C SER A 138 -8.24 4.53 6.41
N LEU A 139 -7.24 4.67 5.55
CA LEU A 139 -7.00 5.86 4.75
C LEU A 139 -7.73 5.79 3.40
N GLY A 140 -7.90 4.58 2.84
CA GLY A 140 -8.56 4.37 1.54
C GLY A 140 -7.69 3.57 0.58
N GLY A 141 -7.98 3.68 -0.71
CA GLY A 141 -7.15 3.13 -1.79
C GLY A 141 -6.50 4.23 -2.65
N PHE A 142 -5.75 3.79 -3.66
CA PHE A 142 -4.96 4.70 -4.50
C PHE A 142 -5.80 5.80 -5.16
N THR A 143 -7.00 5.44 -5.63
CA THR A 143 -7.89 6.33 -6.38
C THR A 143 -8.74 7.27 -5.51
N ASP A 144 -8.58 7.23 -4.18
CA ASP A 144 -9.40 8.06 -3.26
C ASP A 144 -8.63 9.27 -2.68
N GLY A 145 -7.53 9.70 -3.33
CA GLY A 145 -6.64 10.79 -2.85
C GLY A 145 -5.28 10.32 -2.34
N PHE A 146 -5.07 8.99 -2.27
CA PHE A 146 -3.78 8.41 -1.87
C PHE A 146 -2.69 8.53 -2.96
N ASP A 147 -2.99 9.11 -4.12
CA ASP A 147 -2.03 9.46 -5.16
C ASP A 147 -1.19 10.70 -4.81
N ARG A 148 -1.60 11.51 -3.82
CA ARG A 148 -0.90 12.73 -3.42
C ARG A 148 -0.06 12.51 -2.17
N VAL A 149 1.25 12.72 -2.30
CA VAL A 149 2.23 12.54 -1.21
C VAL A 149 1.85 13.33 0.05
N ASP A 150 1.32 14.55 -0.07
CA ASP A 150 0.98 15.41 1.07
C ASP A 150 -0.19 14.85 1.90
N GLU A 151 -1.19 14.26 1.23
CA GLU A 151 -2.37 13.67 1.89
C GLU A 151 -2.01 12.43 2.71
N VAL A 152 -0.95 11.72 2.32
CA VAL A 152 -0.43 10.56 3.05
C VAL A 152 0.63 10.98 4.09
N ARG A 153 1.47 11.97 3.76
CA ARG A 153 2.52 12.48 4.66
C ARG A 153 1.93 13.07 5.93
N ALA A 154 0.82 13.81 5.82
CA ALA A 154 0.17 14.43 6.97
C ALA A 154 -0.31 13.42 8.05
N PRO A 155 -1.08 12.36 7.73
CA PRO A 155 -1.47 11.35 8.72
C PRO A 155 -0.29 10.49 9.17
N VAL A 156 0.64 10.12 8.28
CA VAL A 156 1.84 9.34 8.65
C VAL A 156 2.72 10.11 9.62
N GLY A 157 2.94 11.40 9.40
CA GLY A 157 3.71 12.27 10.30
C GLY A 157 3.07 12.49 11.68
N ARG A 158 1.75 12.26 11.83
CA ARG A 158 1.06 12.29 13.12
C ARG A 158 1.17 10.98 13.91
N VAL A 159 1.50 9.87 13.24
CA VAL A 159 1.72 8.61 13.95
C VAL A 159 3.04 8.71 14.71
N ARG A 160 2.99 8.50 16.03
CA ARG A 160 4.21 8.40 16.83
C ARG A 160 4.94 7.12 16.44
N PHE A 161 6.00 7.26 15.66
CA PHE A 161 6.98 6.20 15.53
C PHE A 161 7.61 5.98 16.90
N ALA A 162 7.62 4.74 17.39
CA ALA A 162 8.44 4.40 18.54
C ALA A 162 9.87 4.89 18.24
N ARG A 163 10.48 5.65 19.16
CA ARG A 163 11.83 6.18 18.99
C ARG A 163 12.82 5.02 18.84
N GLY A 164 13.03 4.56 17.61
CA GLY A 164 14.09 3.64 17.24
C GLY A 164 15.33 4.46 16.92
N SER A 165 16.40 4.21 17.67
CA SER A 165 17.72 4.83 17.58
C SER A 165 18.34 4.71 16.18
N HIS A 166 18.08 5.64 15.28
CA HIS A 166 18.90 5.77 14.06
C HIS A 166 19.28 7.24 13.86
N CYS A 167 20.55 7.51 14.14
CA CYS A 167 21.23 8.74 13.79
C CYS A 167 21.13 8.93 12.27
N ILE A 168 20.65 10.10 11.85
CA ILE A 168 20.95 10.62 10.53
C ILE A 168 22.39 11.16 10.60
N VAL A 169 23.24 10.74 9.67
CA VAL A 169 24.17 11.54 8.84
C VAL A 169 25.28 10.61 8.32
N GLY A 170 25.46 10.57 6.99
CA GLY A 170 26.77 10.28 6.41
C GLY A 170 27.13 8.83 6.07
N ALA A 171 26.27 8.09 5.37
CA ALA A 171 26.71 7.00 4.49
C ALA A 171 25.68 6.81 3.40
N ALA A 172 26.10 6.54 2.16
CA ALA A 172 25.21 6.05 1.13
C ALA A 172 24.60 4.73 1.62
N CYS A 173 23.45 4.83 2.28
CA CYS A 173 22.74 3.68 2.80
C CYS A 173 22.23 2.92 1.59
N LEU A 174 22.88 1.80 1.27
CA LEU A 174 22.32 0.80 0.37
C LEU A 174 21.00 0.37 1.01
N ARG A 175 19.90 1.04 0.63
CA ARG A 175 18.58 0.66 1.06
C ARG A 175 18.37 -0.75 0.54
N ARG A 176 18.23 -1.72 1.44
CA ARG A 176 17.76 -3.05 1.06
C ARG A 176 16.45 -2.85 0.30
N PRO A 177 16.23 -3.53 -0.83
CA PRO A 177 14.95 -3.43 -1.51
C PRO A 177 13.86 -3.80 -0.49
N PRO A 178 12.75 -3.04 -0.47
CA PRO A 178 11.68 -3.28 0.50
C PRO A 178 11.14 -4.70 0.33
N SER A 179 10.62 -5.30 1.39
CA SER A 179 10.28 -6.74 1.41
C SER A 179 9.29 -7.19 0.32
N TRP A 180 8.55 -6.26 -0.27
CA TRP A 180 7.59 -6.50 -1.36
C TRP A 180 8.21 -6.45 -2.76
N ALA A 181 9.39 -5.84 -2.92
CA ALA A 181 10.04 -5.74 -4.22
C ALA A 181 10.56 -7.13 -4.60
N ARG A 182 9.94 -7.75 -5.60
CA ARG A 182 10.51 -8.96 -6.21
C ARG A 182 11.90 -8.60 -6.74
N LEU A 183 12.91 -9.33 -6.28
CA LEU A 183 14.28 -9.21 -6.78
C LEU A 183 14.29 -9.60 -8.27
N SER A 184 14.02 -8.65 -9.14
CA SER A 184 14.50 -8.71 -10.52
C SER A 184 15.98 -8.38 -10.48
N SER A 185 16.81 -9.16 -11.15
CA SER A 185 18.28 -9.14 -11.11
C SER A 185 18.94 -7.80 -11.53
N ALA A 186 18.17 -6.76 -11.79
CA ALA A 186 18.64 -5.49 -12.33
C ALA A 186 17.84 -4.31 -11.76
N SER A 187 18.25 -3.79 -10.59
CA SER A 187 18.18 -2.34 -10.25
C SER A 187 18.55 -2.08 -8.80
N MET A 188 19.85 -2.15 -8.49
CA MET A 188 20.38 -1.46 -7.32
C MET A 188 20.42 0.04 -7.64
N VAL A 189 19.36 0.77 -7.31
CA VAL A 189 19.31 2.23 -7.52
C VAL A 189 20.22 2.90 -6.50
N ARG A 190 21.45 3.24 -6.93
CA ARG A 190 22.32 4.16 -6.19
C ARG A 190 21.80 5.58 -6.41
N ARG A 191 20.93 6.10 -5.54
CA ARG A 191 20.67 7.55 -5.50
C ARG A 191 21.85 8.23 -4.81
N ALA A 192 22.66 8.96 -5.59
CA ALA A 192 23.62 9.91 -5.04
C ALA A 192 22.83 11.07 -4.41
N CYS A 193 22.97 11.27 -3.10
CA CYS A 193 22.42 12.43 -2.43
C CYS A 193 23.33 13.63 -2.73
N GLY A 194 22.82 14.61 -3.47
CA GLY A 194 23.52 15.85 -3.76
C GLY A 194 23.83 16.64 -2.49
N THR A 195 25.12 16.95 -2.32
CA THR A 195 25.72 18.07 -1.59
C THR A 195 24.82 18.83 -0.61
N CYS A 196 24.91 18.52 0.69
CA CYS A 196 24.51 19.44 1.76
C CYS A 196 25.69 20.37 2.09
N MET A 197 25.55 21.64 1.72
CA MET A 197 26.40 22.71 2.23
C MET A 197 26.22 22.86 3.74
N HIS A 198 27.34 22.93 4.45
CA HIS A 198 27.43 23.17 5.89
C HIS A 198 26.87 24.55 6.28
N VAL A 199 26.06 24.59 7.35
CA VAL A 199 26.14 25.67 8.36
C VAL A 199 26.02 25.01 9.72
N ALA A 200 27.14 24.88 10.43
CA ALA A 200 27.20 24.54 11.83
C ALA A 200 27.54 25.80 12.63
N SER A 201 26.68 26.15 13.58
CA SER A 201 26.99 27.01 14.73
C SER A 201 25.97 26.64 15.83
N SER A 202 26.30 25.64 16.65
CA SER A 202 26.86 25.79 18.00
C SER A 202 25.87 26.39 19.02
N CYS A 203 25.22 25.51 19.78
CA CYS A 203 24.71 25.85 21.12
C CYS A 203 25.60 25.14 22.15
N ARG A 204 26.17 25.95 23.05
CA ARG A 204 26.68 25.52 24.36
C ARG A 204 25.51 25.25 25.29
#